data_AF-A0A1B8E775-F1
#
_entry.id   AF-A0A1B8E775-F1
#
_cell.length_a   1.000
_cell.length_b   1.000
_cell.length_c   1.000
_cell.angle_alpha   90.00
_cell.angle_beta   90.00
_cell.angle_gamma   90.00
#
_symmetry.space_group_name_H-M   'P 1'
#
loop_
_entity.id
_entity.type
_entity.pdbx_description
1 polymer ?
#
loop_
_entity_poly.entity_id
_entity_poly.type
_entity_poly.pdbx_seq_one_letter_code
_entity_poly.pdbx_strand_id
1 'polypeptide(L)'
;MRTHGDLKDEEATGAAWEAGRGAVVGASKWGVGAAILAAAGYKISPIYRGLTFQFKVFIQMSAMIMGGMLEADRRLREHEARIRVQKKLGIGLDKASWEKYEQDVRAEKARIIARQNEEK
;
A
#
# COMPACT_ATOMS: atom_id res chain seq x y z
N MET A 1 10.30 -12.35 25.88
CA MET A 1 9.13 -11.87 25.14
C MET A 1 9.53 -11.73 23.68
N ARG A 2 8.86 -12.41 22.75
CA ARG A 2 9.22 -12.44 21.32
C ARG A 2 8.64 -11.21 20.62
N THR A 3 9.50 -10.33 20.11
CA THR A 3 9.15 -9.15 19.31
C THR A 3 8.88 -9.60 17.87
N HIS A 4 7.65 -10.03 17.58
CA HIS A 4 7.24 -10.51 16.25
C HIS A 4 6.48 -9.48 15.40
N GLY A 5 6.41 -8.20 15.83
CA GLY A 5 5.54 -7.17 15.21
C GLY A 5 6.25 -5.98 14.56
N ASP A 6 7.42 -5.59 15.04
CA ASP A 6 7.99 -4.26 14.78
C ASP A 6 8.31 -3.98 13.30
N LEU A 7 8.89 -4.95 12.59
CA LEU A 7 9.24 -4.81 11.17
C LEU A 7 8.03 -4.89 10.22
N LYS A 8 6.96 -5.61 10.63
CA LYS A 8 5.71 -5.67 9.86
C LYS A 8 4.94 -4.36 9.96
N ASP A 9 5.03 -3.68 11.10
CA ASP A 9 4.37 -2.39 11.29
C ASP A 9 5.05 -1.29 10.46
N GLU A 10 6.38 -1.30 10.30
CA GLU A 10 7.08 -0.29 9.50
C GLU A 10 6.80 -0.43 7.99
N GLU A 11 6.82 -1.66 7.45
CA GLU A 11 6.46 -1.91 6.04
C GLU A 11 4.96 -1.67 5.79
N ALA A 12 4.08 -2.04 6.73
CA ALA A 12 2.65 -1.78 6.63
C ALA A 12 2.34 -0.27 6.69
N THR A 13 3.04 0.48 7.56
CA THR A 13 2.91 1.94 7.67
C THR A 13 3.40 2.63 6.41
N GLY A 14 4.52 2.19 5.84
CA GLY A 14 5.03 2.70 4.55
C GLY A 14 4.05 2.45 3.39
N ALA A 15 3.46 1.25 3.32
CA ALA A 15 2.46 0.91 2.31
C ALA A 15 1.17 1.74 2.49
N ALA A 16 0.71 1.92 3.74
CA ALA A 16 -0.46 2.75 4.05
C ALA A 16 -0.24 4.22 3.68
N TRP A 17 0.97 4.74 3.90
CA TRP A 17 1.33 6.11 3.55
C TRP A 17 1.34 6.35 2.04
N GLU A 18 1.95 5.44 1.26
CA GLU A 18 1.98 5.53 -0.20
C GLU A 18 0.58 5.32 -0.83
N ALA A 19 -0.25 4.47 -0.22
CA ALA A 19 -1.65 4.31 -0.61
C ALA A 19 -2.46 5.57 -0.28
N GLY A 20 -2.26 6.16 0.91
CA GLY A 20 -2.94 7.39 1.33
C GLY A 20 -2.63 8.58 0.41
N ARG A 21 -1.35 8.78 0.06
CA ARG A 21 -0.97 9.81 -0.91
C ARG A 21 -1.56 9.54 -2.30
N GLY A 22 -1.58 8.29 -2.73
CA GLY A 22 -2.22 7.87 -3.98
C GLY A 22 -3.72 8.17 -4.02
N ALA A 23 -4.42 7.89 -2.92
CA ALA A 23 -5.85 8.14 -2.78
C ALA A 23 -6.17 9.64 -2.80
N VAL A 24 -5.37 10.48 -2.11
CA VAL A 24 -5.55 11.94 -2.11
C VAL A 24 -5.31 12.53 -3.50
N VAL A 25 -4.26 12.08 -4.20
CA VAL A 25 -3.96 12.53 -5.56
C VAL A 25 -5.04 12.06 -6.55
N GLY A 26 -5.51 10.80 -6.42
CA GLY A 26 -6.59 10.25 -7.21
C GLY A 26 -7.90 11.00 -6.99
N ALA A 27 -8.30 11.20 -5.74
CA ALA A 27 -9.50 11.95 -5.37
C ALA A 27 -9.45 13.39 -5.88
N SER A 28 -8.29 14.05 -5.81
CA SER A 28 -8.11 15.42 -6.29
C SER A 28 -8.22 15.50 -7.81
N LYS A 29 -7.52 14.63 -8.54
CA LYS A 29 -7.54 14.60 -10.02
C LYS A 29 -8.93 14.31 -10.56
N TRP A 30 -9.60 13.30 -10.01
CA TRP A 30 -10.96 12.94 -10.41
C TRP A 30 -12.01 13.92 -9.90
N GLY A 31 -11.78 14.57 -8.76
CA GLY A 31 -12.61 15.66 -8.25
C GLY A 31 -12.62 16.86 -9.18
N VAL A 32 -11.46 17.27 -9.72
CA VAL A 32 -11.38 18.33 -10.73
C VAL A 32 -12.11 17.93 -12.01
N GLY A 33 -11.90 16.71 -12.50
CA GLY A 33 -12.61 16.20 -13.69
C GLY A 33 -14.13 16.15 -13.51
N ALA A 34 -14.60 15.68 -12.35
CA ALA A 34 -16.01 15.65 -11.99
C ALA A 34 -16.61 17.05 -11.86
N ALA A 35 -15.85 18.01 -11.33
CA ALA A 35 -16.30 19.41 -11.23
C ALA A 35 -16.49 20.04 -12.62
N ILE A 36 -15.58 19.77 -13.56
CA ILE A 36 -15.72 20.20 -14.96
C ILE A 36 -16.95 19.56 -15.60
N LEU A 37 -17.16 18.25 -15.40
CA LEU A 37 -18.34 17.54 -15.89
C LEU A 37 -19.63 18.06 -15.28
N ALA A 38 -19.64 18.38 -13.98
CA ALA A 38 -20.79 18.96 -13.29
C ALA A 38 -21.12 20.36 -13.84
N ALA A 39 -20.10 21.18 -14.14
CA ALA A 39 -20.29 22.50 -14.76
C ALA A 39 -20.83 22.38 -16.20
N ALA A 40 -20.30 21.45 -16.99
CA ALA A 40 -20.80 21.16 -18.34
C ALA A 40 -22.25 20.63 -18.30
N GLY A 41 -22.54 19.71 -17.38
CA GLY A 41 -23.88 19.15 -17.16
C GLY A 41 -24.91 20.21 -16.76
N TYR A 42 -24.52 21.17 -15.92
CA TYR A 42 -25.36 22.30 -15.54
C TYR A 42 -25.72 23.20 -16.74
N LYS A 43 -24.77 23.41 -17.67
CA LYS A 43 -24.98 24.24 -18.86
C LYS A 43 -25.83 23.54 -19.93
N ILE A 44 -25.60 22.24 -20.16
CA ILE A 44 -26.18 21.50 -21.30
C ILE A 44 -27.51 20.83 -20.92
N SER A 45 -27.61 20.24 -19.72
CA SER A 45 -28.75 19.38 -19.36
C SER A 45 -29.80 20.11 -18.52
N PRO A 46 -31.06 20.23 -18.98
CA PRO A 46 -32.17 20.74 -18.17
C PRO A 46 -32.45 19.85 -16.94
N ILE A 47 -32.20 18.54 -17.07
CA ILE A 47 -32.38 17.56 -16.00
C ILE A 47 -31.39 17.85 -14.86
N TYR A 48 -30.13 18.14 -15.19
CA TYR A 48 -29.10 18.45 -14.19
C TYR A 48 -29.35 19.79 -13.47
N ARG A 49 -30.04 20.74 -14.12
CA ARG A 49 -30.49 21.98 -13.47
C ARG A 49 -31.58 21.74 -12.44
N GLY A 50 -32.49 20.80 -12.70
CA GLY A 50 -33.58 20.42 -11.79
C GLY A 50 -33.17 19.53 -10.61
N LEU A 51 -31.96 18.97 -10.61
CA LEU A 51 -31.45 18.17 -9.49
C LEU A 51 -31.24 19.02 -8.22
N THR A 52 -31.54 18.42 -7.06
CA THR A 52 -31.28 19.03 -5.75
C THR A 52 -29.78 19.22 -5.52
N PHE A 53 -29.43 20.19 -4.67
CA PHE A 53 -28.03 20.44 -4.30
C PHE A 53 -27.36 19.20 -3.69
N GLN A 54 -28.09 18.47 -2.82
CA GLN A 54 -27.61 17.23 -2.22
C GLN A 54 -27.22 16.18 -3.27
N PHE A 55 -28.04 16.01 -4.32
CA PHE A 55 -27.75 15.01 -5.37
C PHE A 55 -26.54 15.40 -6.22
N LYS A 56 -26.29 16.70 -6.43
CA LYS A 56 -25.10 17.20 -7.13
C LYS A 56 -23.83 16.93 -6.34
N VAL A 57 -23.85 17.20 -5.04
CA VAL A 57 -22.74 16.89 -4.13
C VAL A 57 -22.51 15.38 -4.06
N PHE A 58 -23.59 14.57 -4.03
CA PHE A 58 -23.48 13.12 -4.06
C PHE A 58 -22.76 12.60 -5.31
N ILE A 59 -23.10 13.10 -6.51
CA ILE A 59 -22.41 12.73 -7.75
C ILE A 59 -20.93 13.13 -7.68
N GLN A 60 -20.62 14.34 -7.19
CA GLN A 60 -19.26 14.84 -7.05
C GLN A 60 -18.41 13.98 -6.10
N MET A 61 -18.95 13.64 -4.92
CA MET A 61 -18.28 12.78 -3.94
C MET A 61 -18.08 11.37 -4.50
N SER A 62 -19.07 10.83 -5.20
CA SER A 62 -19.00 9.49 -5.80
C SER A 62 -17.87 9.39 -6.82
N ALA A 63 -17.69 10.43 -7.66
CA ALA A 63 -16.59 10.49 -8.61
C ALA A 63 -15.22 10.60 -7.92
N MET A 64 -15.12 11.36 -6.82
CA MET A 64 -13.88 11.45 -6.04
C MET A 64 -13.52 10.13 -5.36
N ILE A 65 -14.50 9.45 -4.75
CA ILE A 65 -14.31 8.15 -4.11
C ILE A 65 -13.85 7.11 -5.15
N MET A 66 -14.56 7.03 -6.28
CA MET A 66 -14.18 6.13 -7.37
C MET A 66 -12.77 6.44 -7.89
N GLY A 67 -12.44 7.71 -8.08
CA GLY A 67 -11.11 8.14 -8.51
C GLY A 67 -10.00 7.81 -7.51
N GLY A 68 -10.28 7.94 -6.22
CA GLY A 68 -9.37 7.53 -5.15
C GLY A 68 -9.12 6.03 -5.13
N MET A 69 -10.18 5.23 -5.27
CA MET A 69 -10.07 3.76 -5.34
C MET A 69 -9.28 3.31 -6.57
N LEU A 70 -9.54 3.89 -7.74
CA LEU A 70 -8.87 3.50 -8.98
C LEU A 70 -7.35 3.75 -8.93
N GLU A 71 -6.91 4.90 -8.42
CA GLU A 71 -5.48 5.21 -8.32
C GLU A 71 -4.79 4.41 -7.20
N ALA A 72 -5.51 4.10 -6.12
CA ALA A 72 -5.05 3.21 -5.07
C ALA A 72 -4.83 1.78 -5.61
N ASP A 73 -5.79 1.22 -6.35
CA ASP A 73 -5.70 -0.09 -6.99
C ASP A 73 -4.55 -0.16 -8.00
N ARG A 74 -4.33 0.92 -8.76
CA ARG A 74 -3.22 1.03 -9.72
C ARG A 74 -1.87 0.96 -9.01
N ARG A 75 -1.70 1.74 -7.93
CA ARG A 75 -0.47 1.71 -7.12
C ARG A 75 -0.24 0.36 -6.43
N LEU A 76 -1.30 -0.27 -5.92
CA LEU A 76 -1.22 -1.58 -5.28
C LEU A 76 -0.74 -2.65 -6.28
N ARG A 77 -1.31 -2.66 -7.49
CA ARG A 77 -0.90 -3.58 -8.57
C ARG A 77 0.54 -3.37 -9.00
N GLU A 78 0.98 -2.13 -9.14
CA GLU A 78 2.38 -1.83 -9.47
C GLU A 78 3.33 -2.29 -8.37
N HIS A 79 2.96 -2.11 -7.09
CA HIS A 79 3.73 -2.61 -5.97
C HIS A 79 3.82 -4.14 -5.99
N GLU A 80 2.70 -4.84 -6.19
CA GLU A 80 2.67 -6.29 -6.27
C GLU A 80 3.53 -6.83 -7.43
N ALA A 81 3.46 -6.19 -8.61
CA ALA A 81 4.28 -6.54 -9.76
C ALA A 81 5.78 -6.35 -9.46
N ARG A 82 6.16 -5.25 -8.81
CA ARG A 82 7.53 -4.99 -8.38
C ARG A 82 8.03 -6.05 -7.40
N ILE A 83 7.23 -6.43 -6.40
CA ILE A 83 7.59 -7.47 -5.44
C ILE A 83 7.72 -8.84 -6.12
N ARG A 84 6.85 -9.15 -7.08
CA ARG A 84 6.91 -10.41 -7.83
C ARG A 84 8.18 -10.53 -8.67
N VAL A 85 8.61 -9.44 -9.31
CA VAL A 85 9.88 -9.39 -10.07
C VAL A 85 11.09 -9.49 -9.13
N GLN A 86 11.08 -8.77 -8.01
CA GLN A 86 12.16 -8.86 -7.01
C GLN A 86 12.32 -10.27 -6.43
N LYS A 87 11.21 -10.98 -6.18
CA LYS A 87 11.23 -12.39 -5.78
C LYS A 87 11.80 -13.30 -6.86
N LYS A 88 11.46 -13.08 -8.13
CA LYS A 88 11.97 -13.88 -9.27
C LYS A 88 13.46 -13.64 -9.53
N LEU A 89 13.95 -12.43 -9.33
CA LEU A 89 15.36 -12.06 -9.54
C LEU A 89 16.25 -12.45 -8.35
N GLY A 90 15.71 -13.03 -7.27
CA GLY A 90 16.48 -13.38 -6.08
C GLY A 90 16.94 -12.19 -5.24
N ILE A 91 16.57 -10.97 -5.60
CA ILE A 91 16.99 -9.72 -4.94
C ILE A 91 16.11 -9.42 -3.71
N GLY A 92 14.96 -10.08 -3.56
CA GLY A 92 13.98 -9.81 -2.49
C GLY A 92 13.76 -10.94 -1.47
N LEU A 93 14.64 -11.94 -1.39
CA LEU A 93 14.44 -13.07 -0.47
C LEU A 93 15.06 -12.89 0.93
N ASP A 94 16.16 -12.17 1.10
CA ASP A 94 17.06 -12.51 2.21
C ASP A 94 17.21 -11.44 3.31
N LYS A 95 16.11 -11.00 3.93
CA LYS A 95 16.19 -10.49 5.32
C LYS A 95 15.70 -11.53 6.31
N ALA A 96 14.54 -12.12 6.08
CA ALA A 96 13.98 -13.14 6.96
C ALA A 96 14.73 -14.49 6.89
N SER A 97 15.20 -14.90 5.71
CA SER A 97 16.09 -16.06 5.55
C SER A 97 17.50 -15.76 6.06
N TRP A 98 17.99 -14.52 5.90
CA TRP A 98 19.27 -14.10 6.47
C TRP A 98 19.25 -14.10 8.01
N GLU A 99 18.17 -13.60 8.63
CA GLU A 99 17.97 -13.66 10.08
C GLU A 99 17.85 -15.11 10.58
N LYS A 100 17.18 -15.99 9.84
CA LYS A 100 17.17 -17.43 10.17
C LYS A 100 18.57 -18.02 10.08
N TYR A 101 19.32 -17.69 9.04
CA TYR A 101 20.70 -18.15 8.87
C TYR A 101 21.60 -17.66 10.02
N GLU A 102 21.48 -16.40 10.44
CA GLU A 102 22.21 -15.86 11.59
C GLU A 102 21.83 -16.56 12.91
N GLN A 103 20.55 -16.88 13.11
CA GLN A 103 20.10 -17.62 14.29
C GLN A 103 20.64 -19.05 14.30
N ASP A 104 20.61 -19.74 13.17
CA ASP A 104 21.12 -21.11 13.04
C ASP A 104 22.64 -21.14 13.27
N VAL A 105 23.38 -20.21 12.67
CA VAL A 105 24.84 -20.07 12.88
C VAL A 105 25.17 -19.75 14.34
N ARG A 106 24.37 -18.89 14.99
CA ARG A 106 24.55 -18.55 16.41
C ARG A 106 24.28 -19.75 17.33
N ALA A 107 23.23 -20.52 17.04
CA ALA A 107 22.89 -21.73 17.78
C ALA A 107 23.97 -22.81 17.62
N GLU A 108 24.52 -22.97 16.42
CA GLU A 108 25.58 -23.94 16.16
C GLU A 108 26.89 -23.57 16.85
N LYS A 109 27.29 -22.29 16.81
CA LYS A 109 28.45 -21.80 17.59
C LYS A 109 28.29 -22.06 19.09
N ALA A 110 27.10 -21.83 19.66
CA ALA A 110 26.85 -22.09 21.08
C ALA A 110 27.00 -23.58 21.44
N ARG A 111 26.55 -24.49 20.57
CA ARG A 111 26.70 -25.94 20.75
C ARG A 111 28.17 -26.37 20.71
N ILE A 112 28.97 -25.80 19.81
CA ILE A 112 30.39 -26.11 19.70
C ILE A 112 31.13 -25.64 20.96
N ILE A 113 30.84 -24.44 21.45
CA ILE A 113 31.44 -23.90 22.69
C ILE A 113 31.06 -24.76 23.90
N ALA A 114 29.81 -25.23 23.99
CA ALA A 114 29.37 -26.12 25.06
C ALA A 114 30.16 -27.44 25.07
N ARG A 115 30.35 -28.06 23.90
CA ARG A 115 31.16 -29.28 23.77
C ARG A 115 32.63 -29.06 24.16
N GLN A 116 33.22 -27.93 23.76
CA GLN A 116 34.60 -27.61 24.12
C GLN A 116 34.81 -27.34 25.62
N ASN A 117 33.76 -26.93 26.34
CA ASN A 117 33.81 -26.75 27.79
C ASN A 117 33.56 -28.05 28.56
N GLU A 118 32.95 -29.07 27.94
CA GLU A 118 32.80 -30.41 28.52
C GLU A 118 34.06 -31.26 28.35
N GLU A 119 34.90 -30.96 27.35
CA GLU A 119 36.18 -31.65 27.09
C GLU A 119 37.39 -31.05 27.85
N LYS A 120 37.19 -29.95 28.61
CA LYS A 120 38.23 -29.30 29.44
C LYS A 120 37.99 -29.52 30.93
#